data_AF-A0A933Z4I9-F1
#
_entry.id   AF-A0A933Z4I9-F1
#
_cell.length_a   1.000
_cell.length_b   1.000
_cell.length_c   1.000
_cell.angle_alpha   90.00
_cell.angle_beta   90.00
_cell.angle_gamma   90.00
#
_symmetry.space_group_name_H-M   'P 1'
#
loop_
_entity.id
_entity.type
_entity.pdbx_description
1 polymer ?
#
loop_
_entity_poly.entity_id
_entity_poly.type
_entity_poly.pdbx_seq_one_letter_code
_entity_poly.pdbx_strand_id
1 'polypeptide(L)' 'MTAKDKNALDQEGRQVLKALAQAGGPQAPKQIAQAAGLDGKVVSEVIKGLKGQGLVDSPVRCKYGLTPAGQAAAKP' A
#
# COMPACT_ATOMS: atom_id res chain seq x y z
N MET A 1 -12.33 21.25 -6.09
CA MET A 1 -11.53 20.34 -5.23
C MET A 1 -10.74 19.43 -6.15
N THR A 2 -9.52 19.83 -6.55
CA THR A 2 -8.71 19.04 -7.50
C THR A 2 -7.28 19.01 -7.00
N ALA A 3 -6.98 18.07 -6.10
CA ALA A 3 -5.62 17.77 -5.66
C ALA A 3 -5.18 16.49 -6.37
N LYS A 4 -4.64 16.65 -7.58
CA LYS A 4 -4.17 15.55 -8.43
C LYS A 4 -2.65 15.56 -8.45
N ASP A 5 -2.03 15.65 -7.27
CA ASP A 5 -0.59 15.56 -7.09
C ASP A 5 -0.26 15.09 -5.66
N LYS A 6 0.29 13.87 -5.59
CA LYS A 6 1.40 13.46 -4.72
C LYS A 6 1.16 13.37 -3.20
N ASN A 7 0.88 12.16 -2.73
CA ASN A 7 1.79 11.44 -1.81
C ASN A 7 1.39 9.96 -1.73
N ALA A 8 2.31 9.00 -1.88
CA ALA A 8 1.94 7.60 -1.64
C ALA A 8 1.71 7.30 -0.14
N LEU A 9 1.96 8.28 0.74
CA LEU A 9 1.76 8.27 2.20
C LEU A 9 0.55 9.12 2.65
N ASP A 10 -0.35 9.46 1.72
CA ASP A 10 -1.62 10.12 2.02
C ASP A 10 -2.60 9.20 2.77
N GLN A 11 -3.85 9.64 2.96
CA GLN A 11 -4.85 8.84 3.68
C GLN A 11 -4.99 7.42 3.10
N GLU A 12 -5.04 7.30 1.77
CA GLU A 12 -5.15 6.04 1.04
C GLU A 12 -3.87 5.18 1.20
N GLY A 13 -2.70 5.81 1.13
CA GLY A 13 -1.40 5.18 1.40
C GLY A 13 -1.30 4.57 2.77
N ARG A 14 -1.72 5.32 3.79
CA ARG A 14 -1.77 4.85 5.17
C ARG A 14 -2.77 3.71 5.33
N GLN A 15 -3.94 3.76 4.69
CA GLN A 15 -4.90 2.65 4.70
C GLN A 15 -4.31 1.38 4.06
N VAL A 16 -3.62 1.50 2.93
CA VAL A 16 -2.92 0.39 2.27
C VAL A 16 -1.83 -0.20 3.17
N LEU A 17 -0.98 0.63 3.75
CA LEU A 17 0.09 0.20 4.66
C LEU A 17 -0.49 -0.49 5.90
N LYS A 18 -1.56 0.06 6.48
CA LYS A 18 -2.23 -0.50 7.66
C LYS A 18 -2.89 -1.85 7.36
N ALA A 19 -3.61 -1.96 6.23
CA ALA A 19 -4.21 -3.21 5.78
C ALA A 19 -3.15 -4.30 5.55
N LEU A 20 -2.03 -3.95 4.93
CA LEU A 20 -0.91 -4.85 4.75
C LEU A 20 -0.26 -5.25 6.09
N ALA A 21 -0.12 -4.31 7.03
CA ALA A 21 0.50 -4.56 8.32
C ALA A 21 -0.38 -5.48 9.18
N GLN A 22 -1.70 -5.30 9.11
CA GLN A 22 -2.67 -6.20 9.74
C GLN A 22 -2.70 -7.57 9.08
N ALA A 23 -2.51 -7.65 7.76
CA ALA A 23 -2.45 -8.92 7.04
C ALA A 23 -1.17 -9.72 7.33
N GLY A 24 -0.12 -9.08 7.87
CA GLY A 24 1.10 -9.75 8.33
C GLY A 24 1.93 -10.45 7.23
N GLY A 25 1.67 -10.18 5.95
CA GLY A 25 2.32 -10.87 4.85
C GLY A 25 1.99 -10.31 3.46
N PRO A 26 2.64 -10.84 2.40
CA PRO A 26 2.48 -10.34 1.05
C PRO A 26 1.07 -10.60 0.51
N GLN A 27 0.33 -9.52 0.24
CA GLN A 27 -1.06 -9.56 -0.23
C GLN A 27 -1.18 -9.15 -1.70
N ALA A 28 -2.22 -9.67 -2.35
CA ALA A 28 -2.56 -9.24 -3.71
C ALA A 28 -3.16 -7.82 -3.68
N PRO A 29 -2.94 -7.00 -4.72
CA PRO A 29 -3.52 -5.64 -4.79
C PRO A 29 -5.05 -5.64 -4.66
N LYS A 30 -5.73 -6.70 -5.12
CA LYS A 30 -7.17 -6.90 -4.89
C LYS A 30 -7.55 -7.08 -3.42
N GLN A 31 -6.76 -7.83 -2.66
CA GLN A 31 -6.99 -8.05 -1.24
C GLN A 31 -6.72 -6.79 -0.44
N ILE A 32 -5.63 -6.08 -0.75
CA ILE A 32 -5.30 -4.80 -0.16
C ILE A 32 -6.42 -3.78 -0.42
N ALA A 33 -6.95 -3.73 -1.64
CA ALA A 33 -8.07 -2.85 -1.97
C ALA A 33 -9.33 -3.15 -1.15
N GLN A 34 -9.69 -4.43 -0.98
CA GLN A 34 -10.83 -4.79 -0.14
C GLN A 34 -10.58 -4.50 1.34
N ALA A 35 -9.41 -4.84 1.86
CA ALA A 35 -9.06 -4.63 3.26
C ALA A 35 -8.92 -3.14 3.62
N ALA A 36 -8.39 -2.34 2.71
CA ALA A 36 -8.29 -0.89 2.87
C ALA A 36 -9.60 -0.16 2.56
N GLY A 37 -10.57 -0.82 1.91
CA GLY A 37 -11.82 -0.21 1.44
C GLY A 37 -11.60 0.83 0.33
N LEU A 38 -10.60 0.61 -0.52
CA LEU A 38 -10.17 1.55 -1.57
C LEU A 38 -10.45 0.99 -2.98
N ASP A 39 -10.51 1.89 -3.95
CA ASP A 39 -10.64 1.51 -5.36
C ASP A 39 -9.37 0.79 -5.86
N GLY A 40 -9.55 -0.25 -6.68
CA GLY A 40 -8.42 -0.99 -7.25
C GLY A 40 -7.47 -0.14 -8.10
N LYS A 41 -7.97 0.94 -8.73
CA LYS A 41 -7.14 1.92 -9.44
C LYS A 41 -6.27 2.71 -8.48
N VAL A 42 -6.87 3.27 -7.43
CA VAL A 42 -6.19 4.02 -6.37
C VAL A 42 -5.07 3.17 -5.76
N VAL A 43 -5.41 1.94 -5.37
CA VAL A 43 -4.46 1.01 -4.73
C VAL A 43 -3.30 0.68 -5.66
N SER A 44 -3.54 0.53 -6.96
CA SER A 44 -2.48 0.27 -7.93
C SER A 44 -1.51 1.46 -8.09
N GLU A 45 -2.03 2.69 -8.08
CA GLU A 45 -1.21 3.91 -8.11
C GLU A 45 -0.41 4.10 -6.82
N VAL A 46 -1.07 3.92 -5.67
CA VAL A 46 -0.46 4.00 -4.34
C VAL A 46 0.63 2.95 -4.17
N ILE A 47 0.37 1.67 -4.51
CA ILE A 47 1.38 0.60 -4.43
C ILE A 47 2.58 0.89 -5.33
N LYS A 48 2.36 1.46 -6.53
CA LYS A 48 3.47 1.89 -7.40
C LYS A 48 4.34 2.95 -6.71
N GLY A 49 3.71 3.96 -6.10
CA GLY A 49 4.42 5.01 -5.36
C GLY A 49 5.14 4.49 -4.11
N LEU A 50 4.51 3.60 -3.35
CA LEU A 50 5.09 2.97 -2.16
C LEU A 50 6.25 2.03 -2.53
N LYS A 51 6.13 1.30 -3.65
CA LYS A 51 7.20 0.43 -4.17
C LYS A 51 8.40 1.24 -4.60
N GLY A 52 8.18 2.39 -5.25
CA GLY A 52 9.25 3.34 -5.59
C GLY A 52 9.99 3.88 -4.37
N GLN A 53 9.32 3.97 -3.22
CA GLN A 53 9.91 4.39 -1.94
C GLN A 53 10.54 3.24 -1.14
N GLY A 54 10.46 2.00 -1.62
CA GLY A 54 10.97 0.84 -0.89
C GLY A 54 10.13 0.47 0.35
N LEU A 55 8.87 0.88 0.42
CA LEU A 55 7.95 0.55 1.52
C LEU A 55 7.21 -0.79 1.30
N VAL A 56 7.07 -1.20 0.03
CA VAL A 56 6.49 -2.49 -0.38
C VAL A 56 7.42 -3.17 -1.37
N ASP A 57 7.58 -4.48 -1.21
CA ASP A 57 8.35 -5.34 -2.09
C ASP A 57 7.46 -6.41 -2.74
N SER A 58 7.90 -6.98 -3.86
CA SER A 58 7.14 -7.98 -4.61
C SER A 58 7.92 -9.31 -4.70
N PRO A 59 8.11 -10.02 -3.57
CA PRO A 59 8.88 -11.26 -3.54
C PRO A 59 8.22 -12.41 -4.31
N VAL A 60 6.89 -12.35 -4.50
CA VAL A 60 6.11 -13.32 -5.27
C VAL A 60 5.34 -12.60 -6.36
N ARG A 61 5.19 -13.22 -7.54
CA ARG A 61 4.35 -12.70 -8.62
C ARG A 61 2.96 -12.32 -8.07
N CYS A 62 2.57 -11.07 -8.32
CA CYS A 62 1.28 -10.50 -7.93
C CYS A 62 1.01 -10.35 -6.42
N LYS A 63 2.01 -10.51 -5.55
CA LYS A 63 1.88 -10.21 -4.12
C LYS A 63 2.85 -9.13 -3.69
N TYR A 64 2.33 -8.11 -3.02
CA TYR A 64 3.08 -7.02 -2.44
C TYR A 64 3.14 -7.21 -0.93
N GLY A 65 4.35 -7.31 -0.38
CA GLY A 65 4.60 -7.39 1.05
C GLY A 65 5.18 -6.10 1.58
N LEU A 66 4.86 -5.75 2.82
CA LEU A 66 5.52 -4.63 3.49
C LEU A 66 6.98 -4.94 3.73
N THR A 67 7.85 -4.00 3.37
CA THR A 67 9.24 -4.00 3.83
C THR A 67 9.29 -3.56 5.30
N PRO A 68 10.44 -3.73 5.97
CA PRO A 68 10.64 -3.19 7.32
C PRO A 68 10.30 -1.69 7.41
N ALA A 69 10.62 -0.93 6.37
CA ALA A 69 10.30 0.50 6.28
C ALA A 69 8.79 0.75 6.17
N GLY A 70 8.08 -0.04 5.36
CA GLY A 70 6.62 0.02 5.27
C GLY A 70 5.92 -0.35 6.57
N GLN A 71 6.40 -1.37 7.28
CA GLN A 71 5.85 -1.76 8.59
C GLN A 71 6.02 -0.67 9.63
N ALA A 72 7.18 0.02 9.63
CA ALA A 72 7.40 1.18 10.50
C ALA A 72 6.43 2.32 10.17
N ALA A 73 6.18 2.59 8.88
CA ALA A 73 5.25 3.62 8.43
C ALA A 73 3.76 3.27 8.66
N ALA A 74 3.42 2.00 8.86
CA ALA A 74 2.06 1.55 9.16
C ALA A 74 1.69 1.69 10.64
N LYS A 75 2.68 1.85 11.52
CA LYS A 75 2.49 1.99 12.97
C LYS A 75 2.22 3.48 13.31
N PRO A 76 1.29 3.79 14.22
CA PRO A 76 0.97 5.16 14.61
C PRO A 76 2.15 5.90 15.25
#